data_AF-A0A2V2V8S2-F1
#
_entry.id   AF-A0A2V2V8S2-F1
#
_cell.length_a   1.000
_cell.length_b   1.000
_cell.length_c   1.000
_cell.angle_alpha   90.00
_cell.angle_beta   90.00
_cell.angle_gamma   90.00
#
_symmetry.space_group_name_H-M   'P 1'
#
loop_
_entity.id
_entity.type
_entity.pdbx_description
1 polymer ?
#
loop_
_entity_poly.entity_id
_entity_poly.type
_entity_poly.pdbx_seq_one_letter_code
_entity_poly.pdbx_strand_id
1 'polypeptide(L)' 'MQYTIPDTVPPEAKELISSLLLRDGGKRLALHRVVNHPFLLKYYYLPNGIQPPRGKRMRGAADFSGGKEN' A
#
# COMPACT_ATOMS: atom_id res chain seq x y z
N MET A 1 9.30 -10.88 -18.43
CA MET A 1 8.27 -9.83 -18.40
C MET A 1 8.97 -8.49 -18.40
N GLN A 2 9.12 -7.86 -19.57
CA GLN A 2 9.63 -6.51 -19.68
C GLN A 2 8.40 -5.59 -19.77
N TYR A 3 8.19 -4.77 -18.75
CA TYR A 3 7.11 -3.78 -18.73
C TYR A 3 7.69 -2.43 -19.09
N THR A 4 6.98 -1.69 -19.93
CA THR A 4 7.36 -0.33 -20.33
C THR A 4 6.38 0.62 -19.68
N ILE A 5 6.88 1.47 -18.78
CA ILE A 5 6.07 2.52 -18.15
C ILE A 5 6.05 3.71 -19.12
N PRO A 6 4.87 4.21 -19.56
CA PRO A 6 4.78 5.36 -20.45
C PRO A 6 5.44 6.61 -19.85
N ASP A 7 5.98 7.50 -20.68
CA ASP A 7 6.58 8.76 -20.18
C ASP A 7 5.53 9.83 -19.79
N THR A 8 4.24 9.54 -20.01
CA THR A 8 3.13 10.41 -19.64
C THR A 8 2.76 10.34 -18.16
N VAL A 9 3.31 9.38 -17.41
CA VAL A 9 3.04 9.26 -15.97
C VAL A 9 4.04 10.08 -15.14
N PRO A 10 3.60 10.63 -14.00
CA PRO A 10 4.48 11.35 -13.09
C PRO A 10 5.69 10.50 -12.67
N PRO A 11 6.87 11.12 -12.45
CA PRO A 11 8.06 10.39 -12.03
C PRO A 11 7.83 9.62 -10.73
N GLU A 12 7.02 10.16 -9.81
CA GLU A 12 6.68 9.50 -8.55
C GLU A 12 5.83 8.22 -8.77
N ALA A 13 5.04 8.18 -9.85
CA ALA A 13 4.27 6.99 -10.21
C ALA A 13 5.17 5.90 -10.79
N LYS A 14 6.15 6.29 -11.63
CA LYS A 14 7.13 5.39 -12.24
C LYS A 14 7.96 4.66 -11.18
N GLU A 15 8.43 5.40 -10.18
CA GLU A 15 9.15 4.86 -9.01
C GLU A 15 8.32 3.83 -8.24
N LEU A 16 7.05 4.15 -7.97
CA LEU A 16 6.14 3.25 -7.24
C LEU A 16 5.91 1.94 -7.99
N ILE A 17 5.58 2.04 -9.28
CA ILE A 17 5.29 0.88 -10.14
C ILE A 17 6.54 0.01 -10.26
N SER A 18 7.71 0.61 -10.47
CA SER A 18 8.98 -0.11 -10.60
C SER A 18 9.34 -0.87 -9.31
N SER A 19 9.04 -0.28 -8.15
CA SER A 19 9.26 -0.90 -6.83
C SER A 19 8.28 -2.03 -6.50
N LEU A 20 7.10 -2.02 -7.11
CA LEU A 20 6.07 -3.05 -6.96
C LEU A 20 6.27 -4.23 -7.93
N LEU A 21 6.61 -3.93 -9.17
CA LEU A 21 6.75 -4.91 -10.27
C LEU A 21 8.16 -5.52 -10.35
N LEU A 22 8.86 -5.62 -9.22
CA LEU A 22 10.15 -6.31 -9.16
C LEU A 22 9.96 -7.82 -9.36
N ARG A 23 10.82 -8.42 -10.19
CA ARG A 23 10.85 -9.86 -10.45
C ARG A 23 11.04 -10.64 -9.14
N ASP A 24 12.00 -10.19 -8.33
CA ASP A 24 12.31 -10.75 -7.02
C ASP A 24 11.29 -10.26 -5.97
N GLY A 25 10.50 -11.20 -5.44
CA GLY A 25 9.47 -10.94 -4.44
C GLY A 25 10.02 -10.40 -3.11
N GLY A 26 11.24 -10.78 -2.73
CA GLY A 26 11.85 -10.35 -1.47
C GLY A 26 12.27 -8.88 -1.49
N LYS A 27 12.49 -8.33 -2.68
CA LYS A 27 12.85 -6.91 -2.89
C LYS A 27 11.64 -6.02 -3.16
N ARG A 28 10.44 -6.60 -3.35
CA ARG A 28 9.22 -5.84 -3.62
C ARG A 28 8.89 -4.93 -2.44
N LEU A 29 8.38 -3.75 -2.76
CA LEU A 29 7.93 -2.81 -1.75
C LEU A 29 6.76 -3.40 -0.94
N ALA A 30 6.93 -3.51 0.37
CA ALA A 30 5.88 -4.01 1.25
C ALA A 30 4.68 -3.05 1.31
N LEU A 31 3.46 -3.60 1.40
CA LEU A 31 2.20 -2.82 1.35
C LEU A 31 2.15 -1.68 2.39
N HIS A 32 2.68 -1.90 3.60
CA HIS A 32 2.72 -0.86 4.64
C HIS A 32 3.62 0.34 4.27
N ARG A 33 4.58 0.15 3.35
CA ARG A 33 5.38 1.24 2.79
C ARG A 33 4.71 1.88 1.58
N VAL A 34 4.02 1.07 0.76
CA VAL A 34 3.22 1.53 -0.39
C VAL A 34 2.19 2.57 0.03
N VAL A 35 1.44 2.31 1.11
CA VAL A 35 0.40 3.24 1.59
C VAL A 35 0.96 4.60 2.04
N ASN A 36 2.26 4.69 2.32
CA ASN A 36 2.96 5.91 2.70
C ASN A 36 3.74 6.53 1.53
N HIS A 37 3.58 6.03 0.31
CA HIS A 37 4.33 6.50 -0.84
C HIS A 37 3.90 7.94 -1.24
N PRO A 38 4.84 8.83 -1.61
CA PRO A 38 4.54 10.22 -1.99
C PRO A 38 3.50 10.32 -3.12
N PHE A 39 3.50 9.36 -4.04
CA PHE A 39 2.49 9.29 -5.11
C PHE A 39 1.05 9.24 -4.54
N LEU A 40 0.78 8.35 -3.58
CA LEU A 40 -0.57 8.25 -3.01
C LEU A 40 -0.90 9.47 -2.15
N LEU A 41 0.06 10.02 -1.41
CA LEU A 41 -0.14 11.27 -0.65
C LEU A 41 -0.56 12.42 -1.57
N LYS A 42 0.21 12.64 -2.64
CA LYS A 42 0.02 13.78 -3.54
C LYS A 42 -1.19 13.64 -4.47
N TYR A 43 -1.40 12.46 -5.04
CA TYR A 43 -2.38 12.26 -6.12
C TYR A 43 -3.65 11.53 -5.68
N TYR A 44 -3.70 10.95 -4.48
CA TYR A 44 -4.87 10.21 -4.01
C TYR A 44 -5.42 10.73 -2.68
N TYR A 45 -4.61 10.85 -1.63
CA TYR A 45 -5.09 11.23 -0.29
C TYR A 45 -5.46 12.70 -0.20
N LEU A 46 -4.56 13.60 -0.58
CA LEU A 46 -4.80 15.05 -0.55
C LEU A 46 -6.01 15.49 -1.39
N PRO A 47 -6.14 15.13 -2.68
CA PRO A 47 -7.26 15.60 -3.50
C PRO A 47 -8.61 15.03 -3.06
N ASN A 48 -8.64 13.83 -2.48
CA ASN A 48 -9.88 13.19 -2.04
C ASN A 48 -10.19 13.45 -0.55
N GLY A 49 -9.35 14.18 0.18
CA GLY A 49 -9.51 14.38 1.62
C GLY A 49 -9.44 13.08 2.45
N ILE A 50 -8.82 12.03 1.89
CA ILE A 50 -8.72 10.71 2.53
C ILE A 50 -7.49 10.70 3.42
N GLN A 51 -7.64 10.28 4.67
CA GLN A 51 -6.47 10.07 5.53
C GLN A 51 -5.77 8.75 5.18
N PRO A 52 -4.43 8.73 5.01
CA PRO A 52 -3.71 7.49 4.78
C PRO A 52 -3.92 6.53 5.95
N PRO A 53 -4.01 5.21 5.69
CA PRO A 53 -4.21 4.22 6.73
C PRO A 53 -3.03 4.25 7.70
N ARG A 54 -3.29 4.67 8.94
CA ARG A 54 -2.29 4.67 10.03
C ARG A 54 -2.00 3.23 10.41
N GLY A 55 -0.79 2.76 10.13
CA GLY A 55 -0.40 1.37 10.30
C GLY A 55 -0.43 0.91 11.76
N LYS A 56 -1.51 0.23 12.16
CA LYS A 56 -1.53 -1.02 12.95
C LYS A 56 -3.00 -1.43 13.12
N ARG A 57 -3.54 -2.22 12.20
CA ARG A 57 -4.58 -3.16 12.61
C ARG A 57 -3.85 -4.23 13.41
N MET A 58 -4.02 -4.23 14.73
CA MET A 58 -3.68 -5.39 15.55
C MET A 58 -4.41 -6.58 14.92
N ARG A 59 -3.65 -7.55 14.37
CA ARG A 59 -4.21 -8.86 14.04
C ARG A 59 -4.51 -9.53 15.38
N GLY A 60 -5.71 -9.33 15.90
CA GLY A 60 -6.11 -9.87 17.20
C GLY A 60 -7.32 -9.25 17.91
N ALA A 61 -8.02 -8.27 17.35
CA ALA A 61 -9.33 -7.86 17.87
C ALA A 61 -10.43 -8.42 16.95
N ALA A 62 -10.45 -9.75 16.81
CA ALA A 62 -11.69 -10.44 16.51
C ALA A 62 -12.33 -10.72 17.86
N ASP A 63 -13.50 -10.13 18.11
CA ASP A 63 -14.37 -10.45 19.23
C ASP A 63 -14.55 -11.97 19.34
N PHE A 64 -13.81 -12.60 20.25
CA PHE A 64 -14.12 -13.93 20.76
C PHE A 64 -15.05 -13.75 21.97
N SER A 65 -16.31 -13.39 21.73
CA SER A 65 -17.41 -13.71 22.66
C SER A 65 -17.79 -15.18 22.48
N GLY A 66 -16.83 -16.07 22.77
CA GLY A 66 -17.09 -17.50 22.86
C GLY A 66 -17.94 -17.77 24.09
N GLY A 67 -19.23 -17.99 23.89
CA GLY A 67 -20.07 -18.64 24.88
C GLY A 67 -19.42 -19.93 25.36
N LYS A 68 -19.30 -20.08 26.67
CA LYS A 68 -19.11 -21.38 27.29
C LYS A 68 -19.97 -21.45 28.54
N GLU A 69 -21.16 -21.95 28.28
CA GLU A 69 -22.04 -22.64 29.22
C GLU A 69 -21.21 -23.76 29.87
N ASN A 70 -21.07 -23.73 31.20
CA ASN A 70 -21.34 -24.88 32.08
C ASN A 70 -21.33 -24.46 33.56
#